data_AF-B1H2T5-F1
#
_entry.id   AF-B1H2T5-F1
#
_cell.length_a   1.000
_cell.length_b   1.000
_cell.length_c   1.000
_cell.angle_alpha   90.00
_cell.angle_beta   90.00
_cell.angle_gamma   90.00
#
_symmetry.space_group_name_H-M   'P 1'
#
loop_
_entity.id
_entity.type
_entity.pdbx_description
1 polymer ?
#
loop_
_entity_poly.entity_id
_entity_poly.type
_entity_poly.pdbx_seq_one_letter_code
_entity_poly.pdbx_strand_id
1 'polypeptide(L)'
;MSFFNFRKIFKLGGDKKKKQYEHVKRDQNPEEYWEIVGELGDGAFGKVYKAQNKETGILAAAKVIDTKSEDELEDYMVEIDILASCDHPHIVKLLDAFYYENNLWILIEFCAGGAVDAVMLELERALTEPQIRVVCKQTLEALVYLHESKIIHRDLKAGNILLTLDGDVKLADFGVSAKNTRTLQRRDSFIGTPYWMAPEVVMCETSKDRPYDFKADVWSLGVTLIEMAQIEPPHHELNPMRVLLKIAKSEPPTLAQPSRWSPEFNDYLKKCLEKNVDARWTTTQLLQHPFVSVVNSNKPLRELIAEAKAEVLEEVEDAKEDEEEDEGESSLPVPDKRASSDLSIASLEDDKLSQNTSTLEPVSEQVVPTVVENQVIDQESEAKVKKEEGDKKIIVDQVGKDASADQVGKDASADQVGKDASADQVGKDASADQVGKDASADQVGKDASADQVGKDASADQVGKDASADQVGKGASADQVGKGASADQVGKGASADQVGKDASADQVGKGASADQVGKDASEVVQEILVADKALSDGDNRIQDTVKEKKKK
;
A
#
# COMPACT_ATOMS: atom_id res chain seq x y z
N MET A 1 67.85 -4.98 37.24
CA MET A 1 67.33 -3.73 36.64
C MET A 1 66.34 -4.10 35.54
N SER A 2 65.05 -4.29 35.86
CA SER A 2 64.03 -4.50 34.82
C SER A 2 62.62 -4.22 35.38
N PHE A 3 61.93 -3.31 34.69
CA PHE A 3 60.51 -2.93 34.70
C PHE A 3 59.52 -3.51 35.73
N PHE A 4 58.97 -2.61 36.55
CA PHE A 4 57.53 -2.50 36.74
C PHE A 4 57.16 -1.02 36.68
N ASN A 5 56.29 -0.63 35.73
CA ASN A 5 55.88 0.76 35.54
C ASN A 5 54.35 0.84 35.57
N PHE A 6 53.80 1.23 36.73
CA PHE A 6 52.36 1.41 36.92
C PHE A 6 51.95 2.77 36.33
N ARG A 7 51.25 2.80 35.19
CA ARG A 7 50.61 4.05 34.75
C ARG A 7 49.30 3.87 33.96
N LYS A 8 48.22 4.24 34.65
CA LYS A 8 46.93 4.76 34.17
C LYS A 8 46.13 3.91 33.17
N ILE A 9 45.10 3.29 33.73
CA ILE A 9 43.83 2.99 33.08
C ILE A 9 43.22 4.28 32.54
N PHE A 10 43.10 4.39 31.22
CA PHE A 10 42.10 5.19 30.49
C PHE A 10 41.98 4.58 29.09
N LYS A 11 41.20 3.51 28.96
CA LYS A 11 40.66 3.11 27.66
C LYS A 11 39.40 3.93 27.44
N LEU A 12 39.54 4.99 26.64
CA LEU A 12 38.42 5.74 26.08
C LEU A 12 37.48 4.77 25.35
N GLY A 13 36.18 5.03 25.39
CA GLY A 13 35.20 4.22 24.67
C GLY A 13 35.53 4.16 23.18
N GLY A 14 35.20 3.04 22.53
CA GLY A 14 35.32 2.95 21.08
C GLY A 14 34.21 3.77 20.43
N ASP A 15 34.51 5.01 20.06
CA ASP A 15 33.65 5.81 19.20
C ASP A 15 33.44 5.06 17.88
N LYS A 16 32.27 4.43 17.73
CA LYS A 16 31.78 4.03 16.41
C LYS A 16 31.72 5.32 15.59
N LYS A 17 32.46 5.41 14.49
CA LYS A 17 32.31 6.53 13.55
C LYS A 17 30.83 6.59 13.13
N LYS A 18 30.10 7.64 13.53
CA LYS A 18 28.73 7.89 13.07
C LYS A 18 28.75 7.80 11.53
N LYS A 19 27.80 7.07 10.93
CA LYS A 19 27.62 7.11 9.48
C LYS A 19 27.29 8.55 9.07
N GLN A 20 27.92 9.02 8.01
CA GLN A 20 27.66 10.32 7.42
C GLN A 20 26.67 10.12 6.27
N TYR A 21 25.51 10.74 6.37
CA TYR A 21 24.49 10.78 5.34
C TYR A 21 24.66 12.11 4.60
N GLU A 22 24.84 12.07 3.27
CA GLU A 22 25.25 13.25 2.49
C GLU A 22 24.17 14.33 2.44
N HIS A 23 22.90 13.90 2.33
CA HIS A 23 21.75 14.80 2.18
C HIS A 23 20.98 15.07 3.49
N VAL A 24 21.51 14.66 4.66
CA VAL A 24 20.83 14.82 5.96
C VAL A 24 21.67 15.60 6.97
N LYS A 25 21.17 16.76 7.39
CA LYS A 25 21.77 17.62 8.43
C LYS A 25 21.59 16.98 9.81
N ARG A 26 22.66 16.39 10.37
CA ARG A 26 22.62 15.74 11.69
C ARG A 26 22.94 16.72 12.82
N ASP A 27 22.39 16.45 14.01
CA ASP A 27 22.67 17.17 15.26
C ASP A 27 22.40 18.70 15.18
N GLN A 28 21.51 19.14 14.28
CA GLN A 28 21.03 20.53 14.09
C GLN A 28 19.51 20.57 14.26
N ASN A 29 18.98 21.48 15.08
CA ASN A 29 17.53 21.57 15.31
C ASN A 29 16.83 22.14 14.06
N PRO A 30 15.92 21.40 13.39
CA PRO A 30 15.19 21.91 12.23
C PRO A 30 14.34 23.15 12.56
N GLU A 31 13.86 23.29 13.80
CA GLU A 31 13.06 24.44 14.26
C GLU A 31 13.84 25.76 14.27
N GLU A 32 15.18 25.75 14.17
CA GLU A 32 15.97 26.98 13.99
C GLU A 32 15.80 27.57 12.58
N TYR A 33 15.49 26.73 11.59
CA TYR A 33 15.40 27.08 10.18
C TYR A 33 13.96 27.10 9.65
N TRP A 34 13.10 26.25 10.20
CA TRP A 34 11.73 26.02 9.74
C TRP A 34 10.74 26.28 10.89
N GLU A 35 9.64 26.95 10.58
CA GLU A 35 8.51 27.16 11.49
C GLU A 35 7.37 26.25 11.09
N ILE A 36 6.82 25.46 12.01
CA ILE A 36 5.59 24.70 11.76
C ILE A 36 4.40 25.67 11.83
N VAL A 37 3.67 25.80 10.73
CA VAL A 37 2.55 26.74 10.55
C VAL A 37 1.19 26.04 10.39
N GLY A 38 1.15 24.71 10.45
CA GLY A 38 -0.08 23.92 10.44
C GLY A 38 0.19 22.43 10.29
N GLU A 39 -0.84 21.60 10.47
CA GLU A 39 -0.82 20.17 10.17
C GLU A 39 -1.47 19.93 8.79
N LEU A 40 -0.95 18.97 8.01
CA LEU A 40 -1.49 18.59 6.70
C LEU A 40 -2.14 17.20 6.71
N GLY A 41 -1.74 16.32 7.64
CA GLY A 41 -2.37 15.03 7.86
C GLY A 41 -1.40 13.97 8.41
N ASP A 42 -1.94 12.76 8.63
CA ASP A 42 -1.17 11.58 9.03
C ASP A 42 -0.76 10.78 7.78
N GLY A 43 0.54 10.70 7.49
CA GLY A 43 1.09 9.80 6.47
C GLY A 43 1.39 8.40 7.02
N ALA A 44 1.58 7.43 6.13
CA ALA A 44 1.81 6.02 6.50
C ALA A 44 3.01 5.78 7.45
N PHE A 45 3.95 6.73 7.53
CA PHE A 45 5.18 6.64 8.33
C PHE A 45 5.31 7.76 9.39
N GLY A 46 4.32 8.65 9.53
CA GLY A 46 4.40 9.77 10.46
C GLY A 46 3.57 10.99 10.05
N LYS A 47 3.52 12.00 10.91
CA LYS A 47 2.77 13.24 10.67
C LYS A 47 3.43 14.10 9.60
N VAL A 48 2.59 14.72 8.77
CA VAL A 48 2.99 15.68 7.75
C VAL A 48 2.48 17.05 8.17
N TYR A 49 3.40 18.01 8.29
CA TYR A 49 3.10 19.38 8.69
C TYR A 49 3.33 20.36 7.55
N LYS A 50 2.67 21.51 7.59
CA LYS A 50 3.01 22.66 6.76
C LYS A 50 4.09 23.45 7.50
N ALA A 51 5.22 23.66 6.86
CA ALA A 51 6.34 24.41 7.41
C ALA A 51 6.67 25.64 6.55
N GLN A 52 7.22 26.68 7.16
CA GLN A 52 7.75 27.86 6.49
C GLN A 52 9.22 28.07 6.83
N ASN A 53 10.06 28.30 5.82
CA ASN A 53 11.46 28.62 6.02
C ASN A 53 11.61 30.04 6.58
N LYS A 54 12.28 30.17 7.73
CA LYS A 54 12.37 31.43 8.48
C LYS A 54 13.21 32.53 7.80
N GLU A 55 14.09 32.17 6.87
CA GLU A 55 14.92 33.13 6.12
C GLU A 55 14.30 33.51 4.77
N THR A 56 13.78 32.53 4.03
CA THR A 56 13.31 32.72 2.64
C THR A 56 11.79 32.88 2.50
N GLY A 57 11.02 32.52 3.54
CA GLY A 57 9.55 32.49 3.50
C GLY A 57 8.94 31.37 2.68
N ILE A 58 9.75 30.49 2.07
CA ILE A 58 9.30 29.35 1.25
C ILE A 58 8.52 28.35 2.10
N LEU A 59 7.41 27.83 1.57
CA LEU A 59 6.60 26.80 2.20
C LEU A 59 7.08 25.39 1.84
N ALA A 60 7.07 24.48 2.81
CA ALA A 60 7.38 23.07 2.67
C ALA A 60 6.28 22.19 3.29
N ALA A 61 6.17 20.95 2.81
CA ALA A 61 5.58 19.87 3.58
C ALA A 61 6.69 19.16 4.36
N ALA A 62 6.53 19.05 5.67
CA ALA A 62 7.48 18.46 6.61
C ALA A 62 6.98 17.10 7.09
N LYS A 63 7.52 16.01 6.53
CA LYS A 63 7.27 14.63 6.98
C LYS A 63 8.18 14.39 8.19
N VAL A 64 7.60 14.27 9.39
CA VAL A 64 8.33 14.08 10.65
C VAL A 64 8.11 12.66 11.17
N ILE A 65 9.22 11.94 11.33
CA ILE A 65 9.24 10.50 11.61
C ILE A 65 10.05 10.27 12.89
N ASP A 66 9.42 9.73 13.93
CA ASP A 66 10.10 9.27 15.15
C ASP A 66 10.82 7.94 14.85
N THR A 67 12.14 7.95 14.94
CA THR A 67 12.98 6.75 14.73
C THR A 67 13.47 6.23 16.07
N LYS A 68 13.21 4.95 16.35
CA LYS A 68 13.61 4.32 17.62
C LYS A 68 15.10 4.02 17.67
N SER A 69 15.77 3.98 16.51
CA SER A 69 17.21 3.74 16.39
C SER A 69 17.81 4.32 15.11
N GLU A 70 19.12 4.55 15.09
CA GLU A 70 19.85 4.92 13.86
C GLU A 70 19.79 3.84 12.76
N ASP A 71 19.45 2.58 13.09
CA ASP A 71 19.38 1.50 12.12
C ASP A 71 18.08 1.61 11.27
N GLU A 72 16.98 2.12 11.84
CA GLU A 72 15.72 2.43 11.11
C GLU A 72 15.89 3.60 10.13
N LEU A 73 16.90 4.45 10.33
CA LEU A 73 17.19 5.58 9.45
C LEU A 73 17.61 5.12 8.05
N GLU A 74 18.24 3.95 7.92
CA GLU A 74 18.74 3.43 6.63
C GLU A 74 17.63 3.16 5.62
N ASP A 75 16.44 2.79 6.08
CA ASP A 75 15.28 2.53 5.21
C ASP A 75 14.78 3.83 4.53
N TYR A 76 14.83 4.97 5.24
CA TYR A 76 14.44 6.27 4.72
C TYR A 76 15.52 6.96 3.87
N MET A 77 16.80 6.57 3.99
CA MET A 77 17.86 7.18 3.18
C MET A 77 17.67 6.93 1.68
N VAL A 78 17.02 5.82 1.31
CA VAL A 78 16.68 5.53 -0.10
C VAL A 78 15.72 6.59 -0.67
N GLU A 79 14.69 6.99 0.09
CA GLU A 79 13.73 8.03 -0.30
C GLU A 79 14.45 9.37 -0.50
N ILE A 80 15.27 9.78 0.49
CA ILE A 80 16.02 11.05 0.46
C ILE A 80 17.05 11.06 -0.69
N ASP A 81 17.82 9.99 -0.87
CA ASP A 81 18.82 9.88 -1.94
C ASP A 81 18.17 9.79 -3.34
N ILE A 82 16.93 9.31 -3.45
CA ILE A 82 16.16 9.37 -4.70
C ILE A 82 15.75 10.82 -4.97
N LEU A 83 15.05 11.46 -4.02
CA LEU A 83 14.54 12.83 -4.15
C LEU A 83 15.68 13.85 -4.40
N ALA A 84 16.80 13.74 -3.67
CA ALA A 84 17.97 14.59 -3.86
C ALA A 84 18.64 14.43 -5.25
N SER A 85 18.41 13.29 -5.91
CA SER A 85 18.91 13.01 -7.27
C SER A 85 17.91 13.35 -8.38
N CYS A 86 16.68 13.75 -8.04
CA CYS A 86 15.63 14.10 -9.01
C CYS A 86 15.52 15.63 -9.18
N ASP A 87 15.75 16.12 -10.40
CA ASP A 87 15.40 17.48 -10.79
C ASP A 87 14.53 17.44 -12.06
N HIS A 88 13.22 17.51 -11.85
CA HIS A 88 12.20 17.45 -12.89
C HIS A 88 11.01 18.32 -12.50
N PRO A 89 10.36 19.08 -13.42
CA PRO A 89 9.23 19.94 -13.08
C PRO A 89 8.07 19.18 -12.41
N HIS A 90 7.82 17.93 -12.80
CA HIS A 90 6.70 17.11 -12.31
C HIS A 90 7.05 16.09 -11.21
N ILE A 91 8.14 16.32 -10.46
CA ILE A 91 8.51 15.53 -9.27
C ILE A 91 8.67 16.49 -8.08
N VAL A 92 8.27 16.07 -6.88
CA VAL A 92 8.47 16.88 -5.67
C VAL A 92 9.95 17.11 -5.39
N LYS A 93 10.32 18.38 -5.19
CA LYS A 93 11.69 18.75 -4.81
C LYS A 93 11.94 18.54 -3.31
N LEU A 94 13.05 17.88 -2.98
CA LEU A 94 13.63 17.93 -1.64
C LEU A 94 14.21 19.32 -1.40
N LEU A 95 13.75 19.99 -0.34
CA LEU A 95 14.26 21.30 0.09
C LEU A 95 15.32 21.15 1.18
N ASP A 96 15.09 20.23 2.12
CA ASP A 96 15.96 19.98 3.27
C ASP A 96 15.70 18.60 3.88
N ALA A 97 16.67 18.05 4.61
CA ALA A 97 16.42 16.96 5.55
C ALA A 97 17.30 17.09 6.81
N PHE A 98 16.74 16.77 7.97
CA PHE A 98 17.41 16.86 9.27
C PHE A 98 17.24 15.57 10.08
N TYR A 99 18.24 15.26 10.90
CA TYR A 99 18.15 14.21 11.92
C TYR A 99 18.54 14.78 13.27
N TYR A 100 17.55 14.97 14.14
CA TYR A 100 17.68 15.68 15.41
C TYR A 100 16.80 15.03 16.48
N GLU A 101 17.35 14.78 17.68
CA GLU A 101 16.64 14.16 18.82
C GLU A 101 15.75 12.96 18.41
N ASN A 102 16.36 11.99 17.71
CA ASN A 102 15.72 10.77 17.17
C ASN A 102 14.62 10.99 16.11
N ASN A 103 14.31 12.25 15.74
CA ASN A 103 13.34 12.56 14.70
C ASN A 103 14.05 12.80 13.36
N LEU A 104 13.58 12.12 12.32
CA LEU A 104 13.90 12.43 10.93
C LEU A 104 12.87 13.43 10.39
N TRP A 105 13.35 14.54 9.85
CA TRP A 105 12.54 15.54 9.16
C TRP A 105 12.90 15.52 7.68
N ILE A 106 11.92 15.32 6.80
CA ILE A 106 12.06 15.44 5.35
C ILE A 106 11.20 16.61 4.89
N LEU A 107 11.83 17.66 4.38
CA LEU A 107 11.19 18.90 3.92
C LEU A 107 11.12 18.86 2.40
N ILE A 108 9.91 18.71 1.84
CA ILE A 108 9.66 18.74 0.40
C ILE A 108 8.84 19.98 0.00
N GLU A 109 8.84 20.34 -1.28
CA GLU A 109 8.06 21.50 -1.76
C GLU A 109 6.55 21.39 -1.45
N PHE A 110 5.96 22.47 -0.95
CA PHE A 110 4.54 22.49 -0.59
C PHE A 110 3.64 22.64 -1.82
N CYS A 111 2.82 21.63 -2.09
CA CYS A 111 1.86 21.61 -3.19
C CYS A 111 0.47 22.06 -2.71
N ALA A 112 0.20 23.36 -2.80
CA ALA A 112 -1.00 23.98 -2.20
C ALA A 112 -2.34 23.59 -2.85
N GLY A 113 -2.33 22.91 -4.01
CA GLY A 113 -3.52 22.32 -4.62
C GLY A 113 -3.94 20.98 -3.97
N GLY A 114 -3.12 20.41 -3.08
CA GLY A 114 -3.40 19.13 -2.42
C GLY A 114 -3.08 17.92 -3.30
N ALA A 115 -3.45 16.72 -2.81
CA ALA A 115 -3.40 15.48 -3.56
C ALA A 115 -4.66 15.29 -4.42
N VAL A 116 -4.58 14.52 -5.51
CA VAL A 116 -5.72 14.36 -6.43
C VAL A 116 -6.91 13.61 -5.79
N ASP A 117 -6.65 12.68 -4.88
CA ASP A 117 -7.71 12.00 -4.10
C ASP A 117 -8.41 12.97 -3.14
N ALA A 118 -7.66 13.80 -2.42
CA ALA A 118 -8.19 14.86 -1.56
C ALA A 118 -9.06 15.83 -2.35
N VAL A 119 -8.66 16.23 -3.57
CA VAL A 119 -9.48 17.09 -4.45
C VAL A 119 -10.76 16.39 -4.95
N MET A 120 -10.74 15.07 -5.18
CA MET A 120 -11.97 14.32 -5.51
C MET A 120 -12.92 14.20 -4.32
N LEU A 121 -12.37 14.11 -3.10
CA LEU A 121 -13.12 14.07 -1.85
C LEU A 121 -13.73 15.45 -1.53
N GLU A 122 -12.93 16.51 -1.62
CA GLU A 122 -13.28 17.92 -1.40
C GLU A 122 -14.43 18.37 -2.32
N LEU A 123 -14.43 17.94 -3.59
CA LEU A 123 -15.48 18.26 -4.58
C LEU A 123 -16.60 17.20 -4.68
N GLU A 124 -16.59 16.16 -3.84
CA GLU A 124 -17.44 14.95 -3.90
C GLU A 124 -17.59 14.31 -5.31
N ARG A 125 -16.60 14.45 -6.21
CA ARG A 125 -16.74 14.03 -7.62
C ARG A 125 -15.45 13.59 -8.30
N ALA A 126 -15.61 12.66 -9.24
CA ALA A 126 -14.54 12.24 -10.14
C ALA A 126 -14.06 13.38 -11.06
N LEU A 127 -12.83 13.26 -11.57
CA LEU A 127 -12.26 14.19 -12.55
C LEU A 127 -12.92 14.01 -13.93
N THR A 128 -13.04 15.11 -14.66
CA THR A 128 -13.45 15.10 -16.07
C THR A 128 -12.31 14.63 -16.98
N GLU A 129 -12.63 14.08 -18.16
CA GLU A 129 -11.59 13.59 -19.08
C GLU A 129 -10.52 14.66 -19.44
N PRO A 130 -10.85 15.95 -19.66
CA PRO A 130 -9.84 17.00 -19.85
C PRO A 130 -8.88 17.18 -18.66
N GLN A 131 -9.36 17.02 -17.42
CA GLN A 131 -8.52 17.06 -16.21
C GLN A 131 -7.62 15.82 -16.14
N ILE A 132 -8.19 14.62 -16.31
CA ILE A 132 -7.46 13.34 -16.35
C ILE A 132 -6.34 13.36 -17.40
N ARG A 133 -6.59 13.94 -18.60
CA ARG A 133 -5.58 14.07 -19.67
C ARG A 133 -4.37 14.90 -19.25
N VAL A 134 -4.56 16.00 -18.51
CA VAL A 134 -3.45 16.83 -18.01
C VAL A 134 -2.67 16.06 -16.95
N VAL A 135 -3.35 15.47 -15.96
CA VAL A 135 -2.68 14.67 -14.92
C VAL A 135 -1.88 13.54 -15.55
N CYS A 136 -2.52 12.78 -16.44
CA CYS A 136 -1.90 11.67 -17.13
C CYS A 136 -0.64 12.08 -17.90
N LYS A 137 -0.68 13.19 -18.64
CA LYS A 137 0.49 13.67 -19.38
C LYS A 137 1.65 14.04 -18.45
N GLN A 138 1.41 14.89 -17.45
CA GLN A 138 2.48 15.39 -16.59
C GLN A 138 3.07 14.31 -15.68
N THR A 139 2.24 13.41 -15.15
CA THR A 139 2.71 12.19 -14.45
C THR A 139 3.52 11.29 -15.38
N LEU A 140 3.11 11.13 -16.64
CA LEU A 140 3.86 10.31 -17.60
C LEU A 140 5.23 10.92 -17.95
N GLU A 141 5.32 12.25 -18.06
CA GLU A 141 6.60 12.95 -18.24
C GLU A 141 7.55 12.72 -17.05
N ALA A 142 7.03 12.73 -15.80
CA ALA A 142 7.79 12.34 -14.62
C ALA A 142 8.24 10.86 -14.65
N LEU A 143 7.36 9.93 -15.07
CA LEU A 143 7.72 8.51 -15.18
C LEU A 143 8.78 8.26 -16.26
N VAL A 144 8.75 8.97 -17.40
CA VAL A 144 9.84 8.91 -18.41
C VAL A 144 11.19 9.25 -17.77
N TYR A 145 11.26 10.39 -17.07
CA TYR A 145 12.47 10.83 -16.37
C TYR A 145 12.99 9.80 -15.35
N LEU A 146 12.10 9.24 -14.53
CA LEU A 146 12.45 8.22 -13.53
C LEU A 146 12.99 6.94 -14.18
N HIS A 147 12.32 6.45 -15.23
CA HIS A 147 12.68 5.19 -15.90
C HIS A 147 14.00 5.31 -16.68
N GLU A 148 14.27 6.47 -17.27
CA GLU A 148 15.58 6.81 -17.84
C GLU A 148 16.67 6.79 -16.76
N SER A 149 16.40 7.42 -15.61
CA SER A 149 17.25 7.45 -14.41
C SER A 149 17.33 6.13 -13.63
N LYS A 150 16.70 5.06 -14.13
CA LYS A 150 16.66 3.70 -13.51
C LYS A 150 16.01 3.66 -12.12
N ILE A 151 15.09 4.58 -11.86
CA ILE A 151 14.22 4.60 -10.69
C ILE A 151 12.85 4.02 -11.09
N ILE A 152 12.24 3.25 -10.18
CA ILE A 152 10.86 2.74 -10.31
C ILE A 152 10.06 3.27 -9.12
N HIS A 153 8.88 3.84 -9.36
CA HIS A 153 8.07 4.53 -8.35
C HIS A 153 7.44 3.54 -7.34
N ARG A 154 6.81 2.48 -7.86
CA ARG A 154 6.20 1.34 -7.15
C ARG A 154 4.92 1.58 -6.35
N ASP A 155 4.57 2.82 -5.99
CA ASP A 155 3.28 3.14 -5.34
C ASP A 155 2.60 4.33 -6.01
N LEU A 156 2.23 4.18 -7.28
CA LEU A 156 1.52 5.22 -8.03
C LEU A 156 0.00 5.06 -7.85
N LYS A 157 -0.63 6.09 -7.27
CA LYS A 157 -2.06 6.23 -6.92
C LYS A 157 -2.42 7.72 -6.86
N ALA A 158 -3.71 8.10 -6.83
CA ALA A 158 -4.09 9.52 -6.87
C ALA A 158 -3.57 10.31 -5.65
N GLY A 159 -3.50 9.70 -4.46
CA GLY A 159 -2.93 10.30 -3.26
C GLY A 159 -1.44 10.65 -3.31
N ASN A 160 -0.69 10.03 -4.24
CA ASN A 160 0.74 10.32 -4.45
C ASN A 160 0.97 11.29 -5.63
N ILE A 161 -0.10 11.85 -6.20
CA ILE A 161 -0.07 12.88 -7.24
C ILE A 161 -0.55 14.19 -6.62
N LEU A 162 0.36 15.13 -6.41
CA LEU A 162 0.06 16.44 -5.83
C LEU A 162 -0.11 17.51 -6.91
N LEU A 163 -0.82 18.60 -6.57
CA LEU A 163 -1.15 19.70 -7.47
C LEU A 163 -0.61 21.05 -6.97
N THR A 164 -0.12 21.89 -7.88
CA THR A 164 0.23 23.30 -7.64
C THR A 164 -0.94 24.22 -7.99
N LEU A 165 -1.00 25.44 -7.42
CA LEU A 165 -2.06 26.43 -7.75
C LEU A 165 -2.04 26.85 -9.23
N ASP A 166 -0.91 26.70 -9.92
CA ASP A 166 -0.79 27.00 -11.35
C ASP A 166 -1.40 25.90 -12.25
N GLY A 167 -1.81 24.76 -11.65
CA GLY A 167 -2.40 23.62 -12.34
C GLY A 167 -1.40 22.52 -12.73
N ASP A 168 -0.20 22.52 -12.15
CA ASP A 168 0.83 21.51 -12.48
C ASP A 168 0.87 20.37 -11.48
N VAL A 169 1.12 19.17 -11.99
CA VAL A 169 1.33 17.94 -11.22
C VAL A 169 2.74 17.87 -10.63
N LYS A 170 2.84 17.34 -9.41
CA LYS A 170 4.05 16.89 -8.73
C LYS A 170 3.87 15.46 -8.23
N LEU A 171 4.66 14.52 -8.77
CA LEU A 171 4.70 13.14 -8.27
C LEU A 171 5.47 13.07 -6.94
N ALA A 172 4.89 12.41 -5.94
CA ALA A 172 5.35 12.37 -4.55
C ALA A 172 5.37 10.94 -3.96
N ASP A 173 5.89 10.83 -2.73
CA ASP A 173 6.06 9.60 -1.93
C ASP A 173 6.90 8.50 -2.59
N PHE A 174 8.22 8.65 -2.44
CA PHE A 174 9.22 7.68 -2.93
C PHE A 174 9.61 6.65 -1.86
N GLY A 175 8.85 6.54 -0.75
CA GLY A 175 9.19 5.72 0.42
C GLY A 175 9.36 4.21 0.14
N VAL A 176 8.76 3.69 -0.94
CA VAL A 176 8.93 2.30 -1.41
C VAL A 176 9.64 2.19 -2.77
N SER A 177 10.04 3.31 -3.36
CA SER A 177 10.74 3.37 -4.64
C SER A 177 12.11 2.70 -4.59
N ALA A 178 12.68 2.39 -5.76
CA ALA A 178 14.04 1.88 -5.82
C ALA A 178 14.83 2.31 -7.05
N LYS A 179 16.13 2.49 -6.83
CA LYS A 179 17.16 2.51 -7.87
C LYS A 179 17.43 1.07 -8.31
N ASN A 180 17.33 0.77 -9.62
CA ASN A 180 17.51 -0.57 -10.20
C ASN A 180 19.00 -0.98 -10.29
N THR A 181 19.79 -0.67 -9.26
CA THR A 181 21.26 -0.75 -9.22
C THR A 181 21.74 -2.05 -8.56
N ARG A 182 21.27 -3.21 -9.04
CA ARG A 182 21.78 -4.56 -8.70
C ARG A 182 21.85 -4.92 -7.19
N THR A 183 21.15 -4.20 -6.32
CA THR A 183 21.03 -4.55 -4.90
C THR A 183 19.67 -5.13 -4.58
N LEU A 184 19.68 -6.36 -4.06
CA LEU A 184 18.53 -6.97 -3.40
C LEU A 184 18.22 -6.20 -2.12
N GLN A 185 17.43 -5.13 -2.23
CA GLN A 185 16.77 -4.53 -1.07
C GLN A 185 15.92 -5.62 -0.40
N ARG A 186 16.00 -5.72 0.94
CA ARG A 186 15.25 -6.71 1.71
C ARG A 186 13.75 -6.52 1.47
N ARG A 187 13.03 -7.63 1.31
CA ARG A 187 11.57 -7.66 1.16
C ARG A 187 11.01 -8.70 2.13
N ASP A 188 10.96 -8.31 3.40
CA ASP A 188 10.34 -9.10 4.46
C ASP A 188 8.96 -8.52 4.87
N SER A 189 8.49 -7.50 4.15
CA SER A 189 7.14 -6.91 4.24
C SER A 189 6.53 -6.78 2.83
N PHE A 190 5.20 -6.78 2.79
CA PHE A 190 4.38 -6.60 1.58
C PHE A 190 4.54 -5.17 1.03
N ILE A 191 4.81 -4.97 -0.28
CA ILE A 191 5.20 -3.66 -0.82
C ILE A 191 4.15 -3.07 -1.77
N GLY A 192 3.69 -1.87 -1.42
CA GLY A 192 2.78 -1.05 -2.22
C GLY A 192 1.30 -1.31 -1.91
N THR A 193 0.44 -0.48 -2.47
CA THR A 193 -1.01 -0.54 -2.20
C THR A 193 -1.67 -1.58 -3.16
N PRO A 194 -2.29 -2.68 -2.67
CA PRO A 194 -2.59 -3.88 -3.48
C PRO A 194 -3.36 -3.66 -4.78
N TYR A 195 -4.31 -2.72 -4.76
CA TYR A 195 -5.23 -2.43 -5.86
C TYR A 195 -4.54 -1.84 -7.10
N TRP A 196 -3.38 -1.20 -6.93
CA TRP A 196 -2.58 -0.60 -8.00
C TRP A 196 -1.43 -1.51 -8.48
N MET A 197 -1.23 -2.68 -7.87
CA MET A 197 -0.12 -3.57 -8.21
C MET A 197 -0.30 -4.24 -9.59
N ALA A 198 0.77 -4.31 -10.37
CA ALA A 198 0.78 -5.02 -11.65
C ALA A 198 0.77 -6.55 -11.45
N PRO A 199 0.17 -7.35 -12.36
CA PRO A 199 0.09 -8.80 -12.20
C PRO A 199 1.45 -9.48 -12.01
N GLU A 200 2.49 -8.98 -12.69
CA GLU A 200 3.85 -9.48 -12.50
C GLU A 200 4.41 -9.14 -11.11
N VAL A 201 4.06 -8.01 -10.49
CA VAL A 201 4.53 -7.69 -9.12
C VAL A 201 3.93 -8.68 -8.13
N VAL A 202 2.63 -8.97 -8.23
CA VAL A 202 1.93 -10.00 -7.45
C VAL A 202 2.55 -11.39 -7.63
N MET A 203 2.94 -11.73 -8.87
CA MET A 203 3.62 -13.00 -9.18
C MET A 203 5.08 -13.02 -8.71
N CYS A 204 5.76 -11.88 -8.63
CA CYS A 204 7.17 -11.77 -8.24
C CYS A 204 7.38 -11.68 -6.72
N GLU A 205 6.40 -11.20 -5.96
CA GLU A 205 6.38 -11.38 -4.50
C GLU A 205 6.18 -12.86 -4.12
N THR A 206 5.55 -13.64 -5.00
CA THR A 206 5.34 -15.09 -4.83
C THR A 206 6.39 -15.96 -5.55
N SER A 207 7.21 -15.42 -6.46
CA SER A 207 8.26 -16.19 -7.17
C SER A 207 9.49 -15.35 -7.57
N LYS A 208 10.70 -15.82 -7.25
CA LYS A 208 11.94 -15.01 -7.24
C LYS A 208 12.63 -14.80 -8.60
N ASP A 209 12.18 -15.47 -9.67
CA ASP A 209 12.99 -15.67 -10.88
C ASP A 209 12.84 -14.62 -11.99
N ARG A 210 11.97 -13.62 -11.82
CA ARG A 210 11.91 -12.44 -12.71
C ARG A 210 11.86 -11.17 -11.86
N PRO A 211 12.86 -10.28 -11.90
CA PRO A 211 12.70 -8.94 -11.30
C PRO A 211 11.66 -8.16 -12.10
N TYR A 212 10.70 -7.54 -11.43
CA TYR A 212 9.75 -6.64 -12.07
C TYR A 212 10.44 -5.37 -12.56
N ASP A 213 9.91 -4.81 -13.65
CA ASP A 213 10.55 -3.78 -14.45
C ASP A 213 9.79 -2.44 -14.38
N PHE A 214 10.32 -1.38 -14.99
CA PHE A 214 9.71 -0.03 -15.01
C PHE A 214 8.25 -0.02 -15.50
N LYS A 215 7.85 -1.02 -16.30
CA LYS A 215 6.47 -1.22 -16.77
C LYS A 215 5.45 -1.55 -15.68
N ALA A 216 5.87 -1.84 -14.44
CA ALA A 216 4.96 -1.92 -13.30
C ALA A 216 4.24 -0.58 -13.05
N ASP A 217 4.99 0.54 -13.05
CA ASP A 217 4.43 1.88 -12.88
C ASP A 217 3.42 2.24 -13.99
N VAL A 218 3.57 1.68 -15.19
CA VAL A 218 2.63 1.87 -16.31
C VAL A 218 1.27 1.22 -16.03
N TRP A 219 1.25 0.05 -15.38
CA TRP A 219 0.01 -0.58 -14.94
C TRP A 219 -0.63 0.24 -13.82
N SER A 220 0.14 0.63 -12.80
CA SER A 220 -0.33 1.45 -11.69
C SER A 220 -0.88 2.81 -12.17
N LEU A 221 -0.28 3.41 -13.20
CA LEU A 221 -0.83 4.59 -13.88
C LEU A 221 -2.20 4.27 -14.47
N GLY A 222 -2.34 3.16 -15.21
CA GLY A 222 -3.63 2.72 -15.76
C GLY A 222 -4.72 2.54 -14.70
N VAL A 223 -4.36 2.01 -13.52
CA VAL A 223 -5.27 1.92 -12.37
C VAL A 223 -5.61 3.32 -11.81
N THR A 224 -4.60 4.18 -11.64
CA THR A 224 -4.76 5.57 -11.17
C THR A 224 -5.66 6.41 -12.09
N LEU A 225 -5.65 6.14 -13.39
CA LEU A 225 -6.57 6.79 -14.33
C LEU A 225 -8.02 6.30 -14.18
N ILE A 226 -8.24 5.04 -13.76
CA ILE A 226 -9.58 4.52 -13.46
C ILE A 226 -10.08 5.11 -12.13
N GLU A 227 -9.21 5.15 -11.11
CA GLU A 227 -9.43 5.84 -9.82
C GLU A 227 -9.88 7.29 -10.05
N MET A 228 -9.12 8.11 -10.78
CA MET A 228 -9.54 9.49 -11.11
C MET A 228 -10.87 9.60 -11.88
N ALA A 229 -11.23 8.57 -12.66
CA ALA A 229 -12.46 8.51 -13.44
C ALA A 229 -13.67 7.99 -12.64
N GLN A 230 -13.44 7.38 -11.48
CA GLN A 230 -14.44 6.63 -10.71
C GLN A 230 -14.38 6.85 -9.19
N ILE A 231 -13.55 7.79 -8.73
CA ILE A 231 -13.15 8.07 -7.33
C ILE A 231 -12.33 6.94 -6.70
N GLU A 232 -12.75 5.69 -6.87
CA GLU A 232 -12.12 4.50 -6.28
C GLU A 232 -11.41 3.62 -7.34
N PRO A 233 -10.34 2.88 -6.97
CA PRO A 233 -9.71 1.92 -7.86
C PRO A 233 -10.61 0.70 -8.12
N PRO A 234 -10.31 -0.10 -9.17
CA PRO A 234 -10.98 -1.38 -9.40
C PRO A 234 -10.85 -2.30 -8.17
N HIS A 235 -11.97 -2.87 -7.75
CA HIS A 235 -12.03 -3.84 -6.66
C HIS A 235 -11.72 -3.29 -5.26
N HIS A 236 -11.82 -1.97 -5.02
CA HIS A 236 -11.69 -1.35 -3.69
C HIS A 236 -12.56 -2.04 -2.61
N GLU A 237 -13.71 -2.60 -3.01
CA GLU A 237 -14.63 -3.33 -2.13
C GLU A 237 -14.11 -4.67 -1.61
N LEU A 238 -12.99 -5.18 -2.16
CA LEU A 238 -12.39 -6.46 -1.78
C LEU A 238 -11.25 -6.28 -0.78
N ASN A 239 -11.12 -7.25 0.14
CA ASN A 239 -9.95 -7.37 1.01
C ASN A 239 -8.65 -7.55 0.17
N PRO A 240 -7.51 -6.93 0.56
CA PRO A 240 -6.21 -7.03 -0.11
C PRO A 240 -5.84 -8.40 -0.70
N MET A 241 -5.98 -9.50 0.05
CA MET A 241 -5.60 -10.83 -0.46
C MET A 241 -6.49 -11.29 -1.62
N ARG A 242 -7.78 -10.93 -1.61
CA ARG A 242 -8.71 -11.23 -2.70
C ARG A 242 -8.42 -10.38 -3.94
N VAL A 243 -7.94 -9.14 -3.75
CA VAL A 243 -7.52 -8.24 -4.83
C VAL A 243 -6.33 -8.82 -5.59
N LEU A 244 -5.33 -9.36 -4.89
CA LEU A 244 -4.17 -10.02 -5.51
C LEU A 244 -4.57 -11.20 -6.39
N LEU A 245 -5.45 -12.08 -5.88
CA LEU A 245 -6.03 -13.18 -6.66
C LEU A 245 -6.82 -12.66 -7.87
N LYS A 246 -7.54 -11.56 -7.71
CA LYS A 246 -8.34 -10.93 -8.76
C LYS A 246 -7.46 -10.38 -9.88
N ILE A 247 -6.39 -9.64 -9.56
CA ILE A 247 -5.38 -9.12 -10.50
C ILE A 247 -4.68 -10.26 -11.24
N ALA A 248 -4.25 -11.30 -10.53
CA ALA A 248 -3.56 -12.44 -11.13
C ALA A 248 -4.47 -13.22 -12.09
N LYS A 249 -5.71 -13.55 -11.69
CA LYS A 249 -6.58 -14.52 -12.38
C LYS A 249 -7.62 -13.90 -13.33
N SER A 250 -7.97 -12.62 -13.21
CA SER A 250 -9.01 -11.98 -14.05
C SER A 250 -8.44 -11.33 -15.31
N GLU A 251 -9.33 -10.98 -16.24
CA GLU A 251 -9.06 -10.00 -17.30
C GLU A 251 -8.69 -8.63 -16.71
N PRO A 252 -7.96 -7.77 -17.45
CA PRO A 252 -7.67 -6.39 -17.06
C PRO A 252 -8.93 -5.60 -16.65
N PRO A 253 -8.84 -4.71 -15.65
CA PRO A 253 -9.94 -3.83 -15.32
C PRO A 253 -10.23 -2.85 -16.46
N THR A 254 -11.48 -2.42 -16.56
CA THR A 254 -11.95 -1.41 -17.51
C THR A 254 -12.93 -0.47 -16.80
N LEU A 255 -13.15 0.71 -17.37
CA LEU A 255 -14.11 1.68 -16.83
C LEU A 255 -15.51 1.05 -16.74
N ALA A 256 -16.24 1.27 -15.65
CA ALA A 256 -17.56 0.64 -15.44
C ALA A 256 -18.61 1.02 -16.51
N GLN A 257 -18.47 2.18 -17.15
CA GLN A 257 -19.31 2.63 -18.26
C GLN A 257 -18.44 3.16 -19.42
N PRO A 258 -17.80 2.29 -20.22
CA PRO A 258 -16.82 2.69 -21.25
C PRO A 258 -17.35 3.71 -22.27
N SER A 259 -18.65 3.67 -22.55
CA SER A 259 -19.35 4.54 -23.50
C SER A 259 -19.52 6.00 -23.05
N ARG A 260 -19.24 6.32 -21.79
CA ARG A 260 -19.19 7.72 -21.31
C ARG A 260 -17.87 8.42 -21.64
N TRP A 261 -16.86 7.66 -22.06
CA TRP A 261 -15.48 8.10 -22.21
C TRP A 261 -15.03 8.00 -23.66
N SER A 262 -14.03 8.78 -24.04
CA SER A 262 -13.55 8.79 -25.43
C SER A 262 -12.98 7.42 -25.85
N PRO A 263 -13.06 7.05 -27.14
CA PRO A 263 -12.35 5.89 -27.67
C PRO A 263 -10.84 5.94 -27.37
N GLU A 264 -10.25 7.13 -27.38
CA GLU A 264 -8.84 7.38 -27.08
C GLU A 264 -8.50 7.05 -25.62
N PHE A 265 -9.33 7.45 -24.65
CA PHE A 265 -9.11 7.10 -23.25
C PHE A 265 -9.23 5.58 -23.03
N ASN A 266 -10.26 4.98 -23.62
CA ASN A 266 -10.48 3.54 -23.56
C ASN A 266 -9.35 2.71 -24.22
N ASP A 267 -8.70 3.20 -25.30
CA ASP A 267 -7.52 2.52 -25.86
C ASP A 267 -6.27 2.75 -25.02
N TYR A 268 -6.07 3.97 -24.49
CA TYR A 268 -4.95 4.29 -23.61
C TYR A 268 -4.92 3.37 -22.38
N LEU A 269 -6.06 3.19 -21.71
CA LEU A 269 -6.19 2.26 -20.57
C LEU A 269 -5.81 0.82 -20.96
N LYS A 270 -6.20 0.34 -22.15
CA LYS A 270 -5.79 -1.00 -22.63
C LYS A 270 -4.29 -1.12 -22.88
N LYS A 271 -3.62 -0.03 -23.32
CA LYS A 271 -2.15 -0.03 -23.49
C LYS A 271 -1.42 -0.08 -22.14
N CYS A 272 -1.96 0.57 -21.11
CA CYS A 272 -1.44 0.54 -19.75
C CYS A 272 -1.69 -0.80 -19.04
N LEU A 273 -2.92 -1.32 -19.15
CA LEU A 273 -3.41 -2.49 -18.41
C LEU A 273 -3.25 -3.81 -19.17
N GLU A 274 -2.22 -3.90 -20.02
CA GLU A 274 -1.86 -5.14 -20.70
C GLU A 274 -1.13 -6.07 -19.70
N LYS A 275 -1.62 -7.30 -19.49
CA LYS A 275 -1.03 -8.25 -18.53
C LYS A 275 0.32 -8.77 -19.02
N ASN A 276 0.51 -8.91 -20.33
CA ASN A 276 1.78 -9.30 -20.89
C ASN A 276 2.77 -8.12 -20.84
N VAL A 277 3.71 -8.15 -19.89
CA VAL A 277 4.74 -7.13 -19.68
C VAL A 277 5.50 -6.79 -20.96
N ASP A 278 5.76 -7.76 -21.84
CA ASP A 278 6.49 -7.53 -23.09
C ASP A 278 5.64 -6.73 -24.11
N ALA A 279 4.31 -6.94 -24.10
CA ALA A 279 3.35 -6.23 -24.96
C ALA A 279 2.86 -4.89 -24.38
N ARG A 280 2.86 -4.72 -23.05
CA ARG A 280 2.51 -3.46 -22.37
C ARG A 280 3.41 -2.34 -22.86
N TRP A 281 2.81 -1.18 -23.18
CA TRP A 281 3.56 -0.06 -23.75
C TRP A 281 4.52 0.56 -22.74
N THR A 282 5.62 1.14 -23.23
CA THR A 282 6.52 1.95 -22.41
C THR A 282 5.96 3.36 -22.21
N THR A 283 6.47 4.08 -21.22
CA THR A 283 6.14 5.49 -20.96
C THR A 283 6.38 6.36 -22.20
N THR A 284 7.50 6.17 -22.91
CA THR A 284 7.82 6.86 -24.17
C THR A 284 6.81 6.59 -25.29
N GLN A 285 6.27 5.36 -25.38
CA GLN A 285 5.23 5.02 -26.38
C GLN A 285 3.88 5.65 -26.02
N LEU A 286 3.51 5.62 -24.73
CA LEU A 286 2.28 6.23 -24.24
C LEU A 286 2.27 7.75 -24.42
N LEU A 287 3.42 8.42 -24.31
CA LEU A 287 3.52 9.88 -24.49
C LEU A 287 3.16 10.33 -25.92
N GLN A 288 3.25 9.42 -26.90
CA GLN A 288 2.86 9.66 -28.29
C GLN A 288 1.36 9.39 -28.54
N HIS A 289 0.63 8.81 -27.58
CA HIS A 289 -0.76 8.43 -27.76
C HIS A 289 -1.71 9.64 -27.88
N PRO A 290 -2.70 9.65 -28.80
CA PRO A 290 -3.62 10.78 -29.00
C PRO A 290 -4.37 11.29 -27.77
N PHE A 291 -4.50 10.45 -26.73
CA PHE A 291 -5.11 10.82 -25.46
C PHE A 291 -4.34 11.95 -24.74
N VAL A 292 -3.00 11.88 -24.72
CA VAL A 292 -2.12 12.84 -24.02
C VAL A 292 -1.36 13.78 -24.96
N SER A 293 -1.00 13.33 -26.17
CA SER A 293 -0.13 14.11 -27.08
C SER A 293 -0.77 15.41 -27.60
N VAL A 294 -2.10 15.53 -27.53
CA VAL A 294 -2.85 16.74 -27.87
C VAL A 294 -2.89 17.79 -26.75
N VAL A 295 -2.46 17.46 -25.53
CA VAL A 295 -2.51 18.36 -24.37
C VAL A 295 -1.38 19.37 -24.44
N ASN A 296 -1.75 20.66 -24.50
CA ASN A 296 -0.84 21.80 -24.61
C ASN A 296 -1.08 22.89 -23.54
N SER A 297 -1.99 22.65 -22.59
CA SER A 297 -2.32 23.57 -21.51
C SER A 297 -2.76 22.80 -20.27
N ASN A 298 -2.34 23.27 -19.10
CA ASN A 298 -2.75 22.78 -17.79
C ASN A 298 -4.04 23.44 -17.26
N LYS A 299 -4.66 24.34 -18.06
CA LYS A 299 -5.86 25.11 -17.70
C LYS A 299 -6.98 24.27 -17.02
N PRO A 300 -7.34 23.05 -17.48
CA PRO A 300 -8.37 22.25 -16.84
C PRO A 300 -8.10 21.90 -15.37
N LEU A 301 -6.83 21.74 -14.97
CA LEU A 301 -6.47 21.51 -13.56
C LEU A 301 -6.45 22.81 -12.76
N ARG A 302 -5.98 23.92 -13.35
CA ARG A 302 -6.08 25.21 -12.67
C ARG A 302 -7.53 25.63 -12.39
N GLU A 303 -8.45 25.31 -13.30
CA GLU A 303 -9.90 25.50 -13.07
C GLU A 303 -10.42 24.57 -11.97
N LEU A 304 -10.02 23.27 -11.95
CA LEU A 304 -10.38 22.31 -10.89
C LEU A 304 -9.92 22.76 -9.49
N ILE A 305 -8.69 23.27 -9.38
CA ILE A 305 -8.10 23.69 -8.10
C ILE A 305 -8.73 25.00 -7.63
N ALA A 306 -9.09 25.90 -8.55
CA ALA A 306 -9.82 27.12 -8.21
C ALA A 306 -11.25 26.84 -7.72
N GLU A 307 -11.91 25.80 -8.25
CA GLU A 307 -13.20 25.31 -7.79
C GLU A 307 -13.09 24.78 -6.33
N ALA A 308 -12.19 23.84 -6.09
CA ALA A 308 -12.01 23.23 -4.77
C ALA A 308 -11.63 24.28 -3.68
N LYS A 309 -10.71 25.19 -4.01
CA LYS A 309 -10.30 26.25 -3.08
C LYS A 309 -11.32 27.38 -2.92
N ALA A 310 -12.37 27.44 -3.73
CA ALA A 310 -13.52 28.31 -3.48
C ALA A 310 -14.51 27.64 -2.52
N GLU A 311 -14.80 26.35 -2.72
CA GLU A 311 -15.69 25.55 -1.86
C GLU A 311 -15.19 25.53 -0.40
N VAL A 312 -13.88 25.30 -0.18
CA VAL A 312 -13.25 25.42 1.16
C VAL A 312 -13.32 26.82 1.75
N LEU A 313 -13.40 27.89 0.93
CA LEU A 313 -13.57 29.24 1.47
C LEU A 313 -15.00 29.48 1.93
N GLU A 314 -15.99 29.03 1.16
CA GLU A 314 -17.41 29.11 1.51
C GLU A 314 -17.70 28.30 2.79
N GLU A 315 -17.25 27.04 2.91
CA GLU A 315 -17.42 26.25 4.14
C GLU A 315 -16.79 26.90 5.39
N VAL A 316 -15.64 27.58 5.22
CA VAL A 316 -14.91 28.25 6.31
C VAL A 316 -15.49 29.63 6.63
N GLU A 317 -16.27 30.24 5.74
CA GLU A 317 -17.06 31.45 6.04
C GLU A 317 -18.38 31.07 6.73
N ASP A 318 -19.14 30.10 6.20
CA ASP A 318 -20.37 29.58 6.81
C ASP A 318 -20.13 29.09 8.25
N ALA A 319 -19.06 28.31 8.50
CA ALA A 319 -18.73 27.83 9.84
C ALA A 319 -18.40 28.95 10.85
N LYS A 320 -17.97 30.13 10.39
CA LYS A 320 -17.75 31.30 11.26
C LYS A 320 -19.05 32.08 11.49
N GLU A 321 -19.94 32.14 10.50
CA GLU A 321 -21.27 32.73 10.71
C GLU A 321 -22.07 31.89 11.72
N ASP A 322 -22.01 30.55 11.65
CA ASP A 322 -22.59 29.65 12.65
C ASP A 322 -22.00 29.84 14.07
N GLU A 323 -20.67 30.03 14.19
CA GLU A 323 -20.02 30.34 15.49
C GLU A 323 -20.40 31.75 16.02
N GLU A 324 -20.57 32.75 15.16
CA GLU A 324 -21.03 34.09 15.55
C GLU A 324 -22.54 34.15 15.90
N GLU A 325 -23.38 33.25 15.35
CA GLU A 325 -24.80 33.16 15.72
C GLU A 325 -25.02 32.53 17.12
N ASP A 326 -24.21 31.55 17.55
CA ASP A 326 -24.38 30.89 18.87
C ASP A 326 -23.87 31.75 20.06
N GLU A 327 -22.96 32.72 19.83
CA GLU A 327 -22.61 33.72 20.86
C GLU A 327 -23.65 34.89 20.97
N GLY A 328 -24.73 34.87 20.18
CA GLY A 328 -25.63 36.01 19.98
C GLY A 328 -26.70 36.31 21.06
N GLU A 329 -27.12 35.35 21.90
CA GLU A 329 -28.24 35.54 22.85
C GLU A 329 -27.82 36.00 24.27
N SER A 330 -27.29 37.22 24.43
CA SER A 330 -27.51 37.96 25.69
C SER A 330 -27.58 39.50 25.60
N SER A 331 -28.81 40.01 25.62
CA SER A 331 -29.22 41.35 26.10
C SER A 331 -28.78 42.64 25.37
N LEU A 332 -29.72 43.20 24.60
CA LEU A 332 -29.86 44.64 24.31
C LEU A 332 -30.18 45.45 25.61
N PRO A 333 -29.78 46.74 25.75
CA PRO A 333 -30.48 47.83 25.05
C PRO A 333 -29.64 49.03 24.55
N VAL A 334 -30.10 49.63 23.44
CA VAL A 334 -29.65 50.90 22.84
C VAL A 334 -30.01 52.12 23.73
N PRO A 335 -29.33 53.28 23.64
CA PRO A 335 -29.82 54.34 22.73
C PRO A 335 -28.78 55.29 22.10
N ASP A 336 -28.79 55.35 20.75
CA ASP A 336 -29.15 56.55 19.96
C ASP A 336 -28.32 57.87 20.09
N LYS A 337 -27.48 58.21 19.06
CA LYS A 337 -27.67 59.39 18.15
C LYS A 337 -26.45 59.83 17.30
N ARG A 338 -26.70 60.03 15.99
CA ARG A 338 -26.15 61.08 15.06
C ARG A 338 -24.65 61.06 14.69
N ALA A 339 -24.19 61.58 13.54
CA ALA A 339 -24.74 61.93 12.21
C ALA A 339 -23.57 62.41 11.29
N SER A 340 -23.85 62.74 10.01
CA SER A 340 -22.91 63.22 8.94
C SER A 340 -22.01 62.13 8.34
N SER A 341 -22.04 61.81 7.03
CA SER A 341 -21.88 62.62 5.79
C SER A 341 -20.42 63.08 5.58
N ASP A 342 -19.84 63.15 4.38
CA ASP A 342 -20.37 63.05 3.01
C ASP A 342 -19.20 62.91 2.00
N LEU A 343 -19.44 62.40 0.77
CA LEU A 343 -18.67 62.65 -0.48
C LEU A 343 -17.14 62.29 -0.55
N SER A 344 -16.47 61.98 -1.65
CA SER A 344 -16.70 61.33 -2.98
C SER A 344 -15.60 61.84 -3.94
N ILE A 345 -15.05 60.98 -4.81
CA ILE A 345 -14.41 61.28 -6.11
C ILE A 345 -13.14 62.18 -6.13
N ALA A 346 -12.03 61.64 -6.65
CA ALA A 346 -11.37 62.18 -7.85
C ALA A 346 -10.25 61.24 -8.37
N SER A 347 -10.21 61.06 -9.69
CA SER A 347 -9.07 60.49 -10.45
C SER A 347 -8.04 61.60 -10.72
N LEU A 348 -6.78 61.24 -10.99
CA LEU A 348 -6.05 61.74 -12.17
C LEU A 348 -4.77 60.94 -12.46
N GLU A 349 -4.36 61.00 -13.72
CA GLU A 349 -3.25 60.28 -14.36
C GLU A 349 -1.91 60.99 -14.15
N ASP A 350 -0.77 60.31 -14.40
CA ASP A 350 0.32 60.94 -15.18
C ASP A 350 1.34 59.94 -15.77
N ASP A 351 1.94 60.37 -16.88
CA ASP A 351 2.82 59.62 -17.80
C ASP A 351 4.26 59.34 -17.29
N LYS A 352 4.95 58.31 -17.83
CA LYS A 352 6.13 58.51 -18.73
C LYS A 352 6.94 57.26 -19.18
N LEU A 353 6.85 57.01 -20.50
CA LEU A 353 7.93 57.06 -21.53
C LEU A 353 9.14 56.08 -21.59
N SER A 354 9.47 55.72 -22.85
CA SER A 354 10.73 55.18 -23.43
C SER A 354 11.02 53.66 -23.30
N GLN A 355 11.56 52.94 -24.31
CA GLN A 355 12.03 53.36 -25.65
C GLN A 355 12.05 52.21 -26.69
N ASN A 356 12.31 52.55 -27.96
CA ASN A 356 12.04 51.77 -29.19
C ASN A 356 13.11 50.73 -29.61
N THR A 357 12.63 49.59 -30.13
CA THR A 357 13.01 48.85 -31.38
C THR A 357 14.47 48.69 -31.85
N SER A 358 14.88 47.46 -32.22
CA SER A 358 15.29 47.05 -33.60
C SER A 358 15.89 45.62 -33.64
N THR A 359 15.22 44.58 -34.18
CA THR A 359 15.21 44.04 -35.57
C THR A 359 16.37 43.09 -35.99
N LEU A 360 15.97 41.93 -36.57
CA LEU A 360 16.67 40.97 -37.47
C LEU A 360 17.25 39.64 -36.93
N GLU A 361 17.18 38.64 -37.80
CA GLU A 361 17.22 37.18 -37.58
C GLU A 361 18.54 36.50 -38.12
N PRO A 362 18.59 35.27 -38.71
CA PRO A 362 19.18 34.10 -38.05
C PRO A 362 20.28 33.36 -38.86
N VAL A 363 20.98 32.37 -38.28
CA VAL A 363 21.76 31.35 -39.04
C VAL A 363 21.76 29.99 -38.32
N SER A 364 21.78 28.91 -39.10
CA SER A 364 21.62 27.50 -38.72
C SER A 364 22.90 26.64 -38.85
N GLU A 365 23.03 25.64 -37.95
CA GLU A 365 23.39 24.21 -38.19
C GLU A 365 24.67 23.82 -38.99
N GLN A 366 25.55 22.95 -38.41
CA GLN A 366 25.89 21.59 -38.93
C GLN A 366 26.97 20.80 -38.15
N VAL A 367 26.96 19.48 -38.37
CA VAL A 367 27.68 18.37 -37.68
C VAL A 367 29.14 18.17 -38.21
N VAL A 368 29.99 17.16 -37.89
CA VAL A 368 29.83 15.70 -37.63
C VAL A 368 30.90 15.14 -36.61
N PRO A 369 31.42 13.88 -36.56
CA PRO A 369 31.61 13.19 -35.26
C PRO A 369 33.06 12.70 -34.94
N THR A 370 33.22 11.93 -33.84
CA THR A 370 34.36 11.00 -33.67
C THR A 370 33.93 9.65 -33.07
N VAL A 371 34.62 8.59 -33.49
CA VAL A 371 34.36 7.16 -33.23
C VAL A 371 35.39 6.60 -32.24
N VAL A 372 34.99 5.66 -31.37
CA VAL A 372 35.90 4.62 -30.83
C VAL A 372 35.13 3.28 -30.72
N GLU A 373 35.76 2.19 -31.15
CA GLU A 373 35.20 0.82 -31.16
C GLU A 373 35.58 -0.03 -29.93
N ASN A 374 34.90 -1.17 -29.80
CA ASN A 374 35.08 -2.23 -28.80
C ASN A 374 36.49 -2.86 -28.76
N GLN A 375 36.83 -3.45 -27.62
CA GLN A 375 37.62 -4.70 -27.58
C GLN A 375 37.03 -5.73 -26.61
N VAL A 376 37.08 -6.99 -27.04
CA VAL A 376 36.65 -8.19 -26.30
C VAL A 376 37.90 -8.95 -25.86
N ILE A 377 37.91 -9.49 -24.64
CA ILE A 377 38.87 -10.53 -24.21
C ILE A 377 38.13 -11.59 -23.38
N ASP A 378 38.18 -12.84 -23.85
CA ASP A 378 37.80 -14.04 -23.09
C ASP A 378 38.88 -14.45 -22.09
N GLN A 379 38.52 -15.09 -20.97
CA GLN A 379 39.22 -16.29 -20.47
C GLN A 379 38.47 -17.03 -19.34
N GLU A 380 38.55 -18.36 -19.38
CA GLU A 380 38.01 -19.31 -18.40
C GLU A 380 38.97 -19.52 -17.20
N SER A 381 38.47 -19.96 -16.04
CA SER A 381 39.00 -21.15 -15.31
C SER A 381 38.34 -21.47 -13.95
N GLU A 382 37.81 -22.69 -13.87
CA GLU A 382 37.81 -23.68 -12.78
C GLU A 382 37.93 -23.34 -11.26
N ALA A 383 36.84 -23.64 -10.55
CA ALA A 383 36.72 -24.73 -9.54
C ALA A 383 37.11 -24.59 -8.02
N LYS A 384 36.30 -25.34 -7.22
CA LYS A 384 36.49 -25.92 -5.86
C LYS A 384 36.09 -25.16 -4.57
N VAL A 385 34.83 -25.38 -4.16
CA VAL A 385 34.43 -26.23 -3.01
C VAL A 385 35.18 -26.05 -1.66
N LYS A 386 34.48 -25.56 -0.59
CA LYS A 386 34.00 -26.36 0.57
C LYS A 386 33.47 -25.51 1.75
N LYS A 387 32.21 -25.73 2.17
CA LYS A 387 31.75 -26.14 3.52
C LYS A 387 30.27 -25.78 3.73
N GLU A 388 29.41 -26.79 3.73
CA GLU A 388 28.05 -26.71 4.29
C GLU A 388 28.09 -27.18 5.74
N GLU A 389 27.52 -26.39 6.65
CA GLU A 389 27.01 -26.84 7.96
C GLU A 389 26.09 -25.72 8.48
N GLY A 390 24.79 -25.99 8.61
CA GLY A 390 23.78 -24.99 9.02
C GLY A 390 22.43 -25.17 8.32
N ASP A 391 21.45 -25.70 9.06
CA ASP A 391 20.00 -25.62 8.87
C ASP A 391 19.42 -25.83 7.47
N LYS A 392 19.13 -27.12 7.16
CA LYS A 392 18.20 -27.48 6.09
C LYS A 392 16.77 -27.06 6.46
N LYS A 393 16.39 -25.83 6.13
CA LYS A 393 14.97 -25.46 6.04
C LYS A 393 14.37 -26.17 4.82
N ILE A 394 13.73 -27.31 5.06
CA ILE A 394 13.14 -28.12 3.99
C ILE A 394 11.85 -27.43 3.52
N ILE A 395 11.93 -26.74 2.39
CA ILE A 395 10.75 -26.42 1.58
C ILE A 395 10.56 -27.62 0.65
N VAL A 396 9.45 -28.35 0.80
CA VAL A 396 9.02 -29.37 -0.16
C VAL A 396 7.68 -28.92 -0.72
N ASP A 397 7.55 -28.88 -2.04
CA ASP A 397 6.27 -28.60 -2.70
C ASP A 397 5.19 -29.67 -2.40
N GLN A 398 5.59 -30.81 -1.81
CA GLN A 398 4.72 -31.88 -1.32
C GLN A 398 5.31 -32.52 -0.06
N VAL A 399 4.59 -32.53 1.06
CA VAL A 399 4.97 -33.39 2.20
C VAL A 399 4.69 -34.84 1.80
N GLY A 400 5.74 -35.65 1.72
CA GLY A 400 5.67 -36.99 1.17
C GLY A 400 4.65 -37.89 1.89
N LYS A 401 4.07 -38.83 1.14
CA LYS A 401 3.27 -39.92 1.70
C LYS A 401 4.08 -40.67 2.75
N ASP A 402 3.44 -41.02 3.87
CA ASP A 402 4.07 -41.73 5.00
C ASP A 402 5.18 -40.92 5.71
N ALA A 403 5.20 -39.57 5.59
CA ALA A 403 6.11 -38.71 6.35
C ALA A 403 5.73 -38.63 7.84
N SER A 404 6.72 -38.85 8.71
CA SER A 404 6.61 -38.72 10.17
C SER A 404 7.64 -37.69 10.65
N ALA A 405 7.21 -36.67 11.39
CA ALA A 405 8.07 -35.61 11.91
C ALA A 405 7.49 -35.00 13.19
N ASP A 406 8.32 -34.79 14.21
CA ASP A 406 7.92 -34.20 15.49
C ASP A 406 7.21 -32.83 15.33
N GLN A 407 7.60 -32.03 14.32
CA GLN A 407 7.00 -30.72 14.04
C GLN A 407 6.97 -30.40 12.54
N VAL A 408 5.83 -29.91 12.03
CA VAL A 408 5.74 -29.17 10.76
C VAL A 408 5.97 -27.69 11.05
N GLY A 409 6.91 -27.07 10.33
CA GLY A 409 7.46 -25.75 10.66
C GLY A 409 6.44 -24.60 10.69
N LYS A 410 6.77 -23.57 11.48
CA LYS A 410 6.07 -22.27 11.47
C LYS A 410 6.19 -21.63 10.08
N ASP A 411 5.11 -20.97 9.64
CA ASP A 411 5.03 -20.30 8.34
C ASP A 411 5.26 -21.26 7.15
N ALA A 412 4.95 -22.56 7.32
CA ALA A 412 4.97 -23.54 6.23
C ALA A 412 3.73 -23.40 5.35
N SER A 413 3.94 -23.30 4.05
CA SER A 413 2.90 -23.35 3.00
C SER A 413 3.16 -24.58 2.14
N ALA A 414 2.15 -25.40 1.89
CA ALA A 414 2.26 -26.57 1.03
C ALA A 414 0.93 -26.91 0.34
N ASP A 415 0.95 -27.09 -0.99
CA ASP A 415 -0.23 -27.46 -1.79
C ASP A 415 -0.92 -28.74 -1.23
N GLN A 416 -0.13 -29.71 -0.75
CA GLN A 416 -0.63 -30.96 -0.20
C GLN A 416 0.21 -31.48 0.97
N VAL A 417 -0.45 -31.76 2.10
CA VAL A 417 0.08 -32.61 3.17
C VAL A 417 -0.25 -34.07 2.84
N GLY A 418 0.78 -34.92 2.79
CA GLY A 418 0.66 -36.30 2.32
C GLY A 418 -0.37 -37.16 3.03
N LYS A 419 -0.92 -38.13 2.30
CA LYS A 419 -1.73 -39.21 2.87
C LYS A 419 -0.92 -40.00 3.90
N ASP A 420 -1.55 -40.40 5.00
CA ASP A 420 -0.93 -41.18 6.08
C ASP A 420 0.25 -40.45 6.79
N ALA A 421 0.32 -39.12 6.68
CA ALA A 421 1.33 -38.32 7.38
C ALA A 421 0.97 -38.11 8.87
N SER A 422 1.97 -38.17 9.73
CA SER A 422 1.84 -38.01 11.19
C SER A 422 2.79 -36.93 11.70
N ALA A 423 2.30 -35.99 12.50
CA ALA A 423 3.16 -35.01 13.17
C ALA A 423 2.60 -34.61 14.54
N ASP A 424 3.43 -34.55 15.58
CA ASP A 424 2.97 -34.17 16.92
C ASP A 424 2.43 -32.72 16.91
N GLN A 425 3.01 -31.83 16.10
CA GLN A 425 2.57 -30.43 15.98
C GLN A 425 2.61 -29.89 14.55
N VAL A 426 1.51 -29.23 14.13
CA VAL A 426 1.46 -28.36 12.94
C VAL A 426 1.62 -26.90 13.38
N GLY A 427 2.60 -26.21 12.80
CA GLY A 427 3.03 -24.87 13.21
C GLY A 427 1.96 -23.78 13.17
N LYS A 428 2.21 -22.72 13.96
CA LYS A 428 1.45 -21.45 13.87
C LYS A 428 1.60 -20.85 12.47
N ASP A 429 0.54 -20.23 11.96
CA ASP A 429 0.53 -19.53 10.67
C ASP A 429 0.80 -20.46 9.46
N ALA A 430 0.62 -21.78 9.64
CA ALA A 430 0.76 -22.76 8.55
C ALA A 430 -0.49 -22.77 7.65
N SER A 431 -0.27 -22.97 6.35
CA SER A 431 -1.30 -23.01 5.32
C SER A 431 -1.14 -24.25 4.42
N ALA A 432 -2.25 -24.88 4.08
CA ALA A 432 -2.25 -25.98 3.11
C ALA A 432 -3.58 -26.10 2.36
N ASP A 433 -3.55 -26.08 1.03
CA ASP A 433 -4.77 -26.25 0.20
C ASP A 433 -5.46 -27.59 0.50
N GLN A 434 -4.69 -28.66 0.78
CA GLN A 434 -5.22 -29.98 1.11
C GLN A 434 -4.45 -30.70 2.22
N VAL A 435 -5.14 -31.04 3.31
CA VAL A 435 -4.64 -31.98 4.33
C VAL A 435 -5.08 -33.41 3.98
N GLY A 436 -4.11 -34.31 3.92
CA GLY A 436 -4.29 -35.68 3.43
C GLY A 436 -5.35 -36.52 4.17
N LYS A 437 -5.89 -37.51 3.44
CA LYS A 437 -6.74 -38.55 4.02
C LYS A 437 -5.95 -39.36 5.05
N ASP A 438 -6.57 -39.68 6.19
CA ASP A 438 -5.95 -40.46 7.27
C ASP A 438 -4.71 -39.77 7.90
N ALA A 439 -4.55 -38.44 7.73
CA ALA A 439 -3.51 -37.68 8.41
C ALA A 439 -3.88 -37.42 9.88
N SER A 440 -2.88 -37.48 10.76
CA SER A 440 -3.05 -37.31 12.21
C SER A 440 -2.08 -36.27 12.77
N ALA A 441 -2.58 -35.34 13.58
CA ALA A 441 -1.72 -34.41 14.32
C ALA A 441 -2.23 -34.13 15.73
N ASP A 442 -1.40 -34.31 16.76
CA ASP A 442 -1.83 -34.08 18.15
C ASP A 442 -2.25 -32.61 18.37
N GLN A 443 -1.57 -31.66 17.72
CA GLN A 443 -1.89 -30.23 17.83
C GLN A 443 -1.81 -29.49 16.49
N VAL A 444 -2.88 -28.77 16.14
CA VAL A 444 -2.93 -27.81 15.02
C VAL A 444 -2.80 -26.39 15.56
N GLY A 445 -1.84 -25.62 15.03
CA GLY A 445 -1.46 -24.30 15.51
C GLY A 445 -2.56 -23.22 15.46
N LYS A 446 -2.33 -22.14 16.21
CA LYS A 446 -3.13 -20.91 16.14
C LYS A 446 -3.02 -20.30 14.74
N ASP A 447 -4.11 -19.74 14.23
CA ASP A 447 -4.15 -19.04 12.94
C ASP A 447 -3.81 -19.93 11.72
N ALA A 448 -3.85 -21.27 11.88
CA ALA A 448 -3.66 -22.21 10.78
C ALA A 448 -4.90 -22.25 9.87
N SER A 449 -4.67 -22.43 8.56
CA SER A 449 -5.73 -22.43 7.53
C SER A 449 -5.58 -23.61 6.57
N ALA A 450 -6.70 -24.22 6.18
CA ALA A 450 -6.71 -25.24 5.12
C ALA A 450 -8.01 -25.24 4.31
N ASP A 451 -7.93 -25.10 2.98
CA ASP A 451 -9.12 -25.13 2.11
C ASP A 451 -9.86 -26.48 2.23
N GLN A 452 -9.15 -27.60 2.36
CA GLN A 452 -9.75 -28.92 2.51
C GLN A 452 -9.04 -29.82 3.54
N VAL A 453 -9.76 -30.22 4.58
CA VAL A 453 -9.32 -31.24 5.55
C VAL A 453 -9.82 -32.62 5.12
N GLY A 454 -8.89 -33.57 5.02
CA GLY A 454 -9.13 -34.92 4.52
C GLY A 454 -10.20 -35.74 5.26
N LYS A 455 -10.75 -36.72 4.55
CA LYS A 455 -11.68 -37.70 5.11
C LYS A 455 -10.95 -38.57 6.15
N ASP A 456 -11.55 -38.78 7.31
CA ASP A 456 -11.00 -39.57 8.42
C ASP A 456 -9.67 -39.00 9.00
N ALA A 457 -9.42 -37.69 8.84
CA ALA A 457 -8.31 -37.00 9.52
C ALA A 457 -8.64 -36.75 11.00
N SER A 458 -7.63 -36.80 11.88
CA SER A 458 -7.80 -36.66 13.33
C SER A 458 -6.84 -35.64 13.93
N ALA A 459 -7.33 -34.81 14.86
CA ALA A 459 -6.45 -33.96 15.66
C ALA A 459 -6.95 -33.79 17.10
N ASP A 460 -6.10 -34.07 18.10
CA ASP A 460 -6.51 -33.99 19.51
C ASP A 460 -6.86 -32.53 19.89
N GLN A 461 -6.12 -31.54 19.38
CA GLN A 461 -6.38 -30.12 19.65
C GLN A 461 -6.28 -29.25 18.39
N VAL A 462 -7.35 -28.52 18.08
CA VAL A 462 -7.39 -27.48 17.05
C VAL A 462 -7.26 -26.10 17.70
N GLY A 463 -6.28 -25.32 17.23
CA GLY A 463 -5.91 -24.03 17.77
C GLY A 463 -7.00 -22.95 17.73
N LYS A 464 -6.77 -21.88 18.50
CA LYS A 464 -7.60 -20.68 18.50
C LYS A 464 -7.53 -20.00 17.12
N ASP A 465 -8.67 -19.49 16.62
CA ASP A 465 -8.76 -18.75 15.36
C ASP A 465 -8.32 -19.56 14.10
N ALA A 466 -8.30 -20.90 14.18
CA ALA A 466 -8.03 -21.75 13.03
C ALA A 466 -9.26 -21.83 12.09
N SER A 467 -9.02 -21.97 10.78
CA SER A 467 -10.07 -21.94 9.76
C SER A 467 -9.95 -23.06 8.73
N ALA A 468 -11.08 -23.56 8.24
CA ALA A 468 -11.10 -24.49 7.10
C ALA A 468 -12.39 -24.39 6.26
N ASP A 469 -12.27 -24.16 4.95
CA ASP A 469 -13.43 -24.05 4.06
C ASP A 469 -14.23 -25.36 4.02
N GLN A 470 -13.56 -26.52 4.01
CA GLN A 470 -14.23 -27.83 3.97
C GLN A 470 -13.58 -28.86 4.91
N VAL A 471 -14.35 -29.37 5.87
CA VAL A 471 -13.96 -30.47 6.76
C VAL A 471 -14.51 -31.81 6.27
N GLY A 472 -13.63 -32.78 6.08
CA GLY A 472 -13.95 -34.10 5.52
C GLY A 472 -14.95 -34.94 6.30
N LYS A 473 -15.60 -35.87 5.60
CA LYS A 473 -16.58 -36.82 6.16
C LYS A 473 -15.92 -37.77 7.17
N GLY A 474 -16.23 -37.64 8.46
CA GLY A 474 -15.67 -38.51 9.50
C GLY A 474 -14.34 -38.03 10.09
N ALA A 475 -13.99 -36.75 9.91
CA ALA A 475 -12.92 -36.13 10.68
C ALA A 475 -13.30 -36.00 12.16
N SER A 476 -12.34 -36.14 13.07
CA SER A 476 -12.56 -36.09 14.52
C SER A 476 -11.56 -35.19 15.23
N ALA A 477 -12.02 -34.45 16.25
CA ALA A 477 -11.11 -33.68 17.11
C ALA A 477 -11.58 -33.63 18.57
N ASP A 478 -10.70 -33.97 19.52
CA ASP A 478 -11.09 -33.98 20.94
C ASP A 478 -11.41 -32.56 21.45
N GLN A 479 -10.67 -31.55 21.01
CA GLN A 479 -10.88 -30.15 21.41
C GLN A 479 -10.78 -29.16 20.25
N VAL A 480 -11.81 -28.34 20.07
CA VAL A 480 -11.83 -27.22 19.10
C VAL A 480 -11.72 -25.89 19.83
N GLY A 481 -10.70 -25.10 19.48
CA GLY A 481 -10.36 -23.83 20.11
C GLY A 481 -11.39 -22.71 19.95
N LYS A 482 -11.21 -21.64 20.75
CA LYS A 482 -12.06 -20.45 20.71
C LYS A 482 -11.97 -19.76 19.34
N GLY A 483 -13.10 -19.38 18.75
CA GLY A 483 -13.12 -18.63 17.48
C GLY A 483 -12.68 -19.40 16.24
N ALA A 484 -12.63 -20.74 16.29
CA ALA A 484 -12.44 -21.55 15.09
C ALA A 484 -13.69 -21.49 14.18
N SER A 485 -13.49 -21.53 12.87
CA SER A 485 -14.56 -21.40 11.86
C SER A 485 -14.43 -22.41 10.72
N ALA A 486 -15.55 -22.89 10.18
CA ALA A 486 -15.56 -23.71 8.98
C ALA A 486 -16.80 -23.50 8.10
N ASP A 487 -16.62 -23.25 6.80
CA ASP A 487 -17.74 -23.00 5.89
C ASP A 487 -18.59 -24.27 5.70
N GLN A 488 -17.97 -25.44 5.59
CA GLN A 488 -18.67 -26.72 5.41
C GLN A 488 -18.09 -27.86 6.26
N VAL A 489 -18.92 -28.44 7.14
CA VAL A 489 -18.56 -29.62 7.96
C VAL A 489 -19.17 -30.89 7.38
N GLY A 490 -18.32 -31.89 7.12
CA GLY A 490 -18.71 -33.17 6.54
C GLY A 490 -19.65 -34.03 7.40
N LYS A 491 -20.41 -34.90 6.72
CA LYS A 491 -21.35 -35.84 7.37
C LYS A 491 -20.63 -36.80 8.34
N GLY A 492 -20.96 -36.73 9.62
CA GLY A 492 -20.40 -37.64 10.62
C GLY A 492 -19.03 -37.24 11.16
N ALA A 493 -18.65 -35.96 11.06
CA ALA A 493 -17.55 -35.42 11.84
C ALA A 493 -17.95 -35.29 13.33
N SER A 494 -17.00 -35.43 14.25
CA SER A 494 -17.29 -35.42 15.69
C SER A 494 -16.25 -34.62 16.49
N ALA A 495 -16.67 -33.96 17.57
CA ALA A 495 -15.73 -33.34 18.51
C ALA A 495 -16.17 -33.44 19.98
N ASP A 496 -15.27 -33.81 20.88
CA ASP A 496 -15.64 -34.00 22.30
C ASP A 496 -15.93 -32.65 22.99
N GLN A 497 -15.16 -31.60 22.69
CA GLN A 497 -15.33 -30.27 23.26
C GLN A 497 -15.21 -29.15 22.21
N VAL A 498 -16.21 -28.28 22.15
CA VAL A 498 -16.24 -27.10 21.26
C VAL A 498 -16.16 -25.80 22.06
N GLY A 499 -15.16 -24.97 21.75
CA GLY A 499 -14.91 -23.69 22.40
C GLY A 499 -16.00 -22.62 22.21
N LYS A 500 -15.88 -21.52 22.96
CA LYS A 500 -16.72 -20.32 22.78
C LYS A 500 -16.48 -19.69 21.41
N ASP A 501 -17.49 -19.02 20.87
CA ASP A 501 -17.44 -18.25 19.62
C ASP A 501 -17.05 -19.07 18.36
N ALA A 502 -17.13 -20.41 18.43
CA ALA A 502 -16.93 -21.28 17.28
C ALA A 502 -18.13 -21.24 16.32
N SER A 503 -17.88 -21.26 15.01
CA SER A 503 -18.89 -21.07 13.96
C SER A 503 -18.78 -22.08 12.82
N ALA A 504 -19.92 -22.42 12.21
CA ALA A 504 -19.96 -23.19 10.98
C ALA A 504 -21.21 -22.84 10.15
N ASP A 505 -21.02 -22.60 8.86
CA ASP A 505 -22.10 -22.14 7.96
C ASP A 505 -22.98 -23.29 7.47
N GLN A 506 -22.40 -24.46 7.17
CA GLN A 506 -23.12 -25.65 6.74
C GLN A 506 -22.60 -26.91 7.43
N VAL A 507 -23.50 -27.74 7.98
CA VAL A 507 -23.13 -28.95 8.74
C VAL A 507 -23.84 -30.21 8.22
N GLY A 508 -23.06 -31.24 7.92
CA GLY A 508 -23.52 -32.51 7.36
C GLY A 508 -24.32 -33.37 8.33
N LYS A 509 -25.35 -34.05 7.81
CA LYS A 509 -26.29 -34.88 8.60
C LYS A 509 -25.60 -35.95 9.45
N GLY A 510 -25.58 -35.75 10.78
CA GLY A 510 -25.08 -36.70 11.79
C GLY A 510 -23.68 -36.36 12.30
N ALA A 511 -23.26 -35.09 12.23
CA ALA A 511 -22.13 -34.60 13.01
C ALA A 511 -22.56 -34.36 14.48
N SER A 512 -21.67 -34.61 15.44
CA SER A 512 -21.98 -34.66 16.88
C SER A 512 -20.89 -34.03 17.76
N ALA A 513 -21.26 -33.58 18.95
CA ALA A 513 -20.31 -33.12 19.96
C ALA A 513 -20.86 -33.23 21.39
N ASP A 514 -19.99 -33.55 22.34
CA ASP A 514 -20.38 -33.90 23.71
C ASP A 514 -20.51 -32.67 24.64
N GLN A 515 -19.64 -31.67 24.46
CA GLN A 515 -19.63 -30.43 25.25
C GLN A 515 -19.47 -29.19 24.37
N VAL A 516 -20.29 -28.16 24.62
CA VAL A 516 -20.37 -26.94 23.80
C VAL A 516 -20.27 -25.68 24.66
N GLY A 517 -19.42 -24.73 24.25
CA GLY A 517 -19.30 -23.42 24.88
C GLY A 517 -20.60 -22.59 24.75
N LYS A 518 -20.91 -21.80 25.80
CA LYS A 518 -22.15 -21.01 25.91
C LYS A 518 -22.44 -20.04 24.75
N ASP A 519 -21.41 -19.67 24.00
CA ASP A 519 -21.43 -18.59 23.02
C ASP A 519 -21.10 -19.09 21.60
N ALA A 520 -21.19 -20.39 21.33
CA ALA A 520 -21.04 -20.95 19.98
C ALA A 520 -22.21 -20.53 19.06
N SER A 521 -22.02 -20.51 17.74
CA SER A 521 -23.06 -20.07 16.78
C SER A 521 -24.38 -20.85 16.87
N GLU A 522 -25.50 -20.20 16.56
CA GLU A 522 -26.86 -20.78 16.68
C GLU A 522 -27.03 -22.05 15.82
N VAL A 523 -26.44 -22.09 14.62
CA VAL A 523 -26.44 -23.26 13.73
C VAL A 523 -25.72 -24.46 14.37
N VAL A 524 -24.57 -24.23 15.00
CA VAL A 524 -23.83 -25.26 15.74
C VAL A 524 -24.63 -25.71 16.97
N GLN A 525 -25.24 -24.78 17.72
CA GLN A 525 -26.06 -25.12 18.89
C GLN A 525 -27.33 -25.93 18.53
N GLU A 526 -28.11 -25.53 17.53
CA GLU A 526 -29.36 -26.23 17.14
C GLU A 526 -29.12 -27.68 16.71
N ILE A 527 -28.01 -27.94 15.98
CA ILE A 527 -27.71 -29.27 15.45
C ILE A 527 -27.25 -30.23 16.57
N LEU A 528 -26.41 -29.74 17.48
CA LEU A 528 -25.88 -30.53 18.59
C LEU A 528 -26.95 -30.87 19.64
N VAL A 529 -27.88 -29.94 19.90
CA VAL A 529 -29.05 -30.19 20.76
C VAL A 529 -29.99 -31.23 20.12
N ALA A 530 -30.13 -31.24 18.80
CA ALA A 530 -31.01 -32.18 18.11
C ALA A 530 -30.50 -33.63 18.16
N ASP A 531 -29.19 -33.88 18.12
CA ASP A 531 -28.63 -35.25 18.17
C ASP A 531 -28.58 -35.80 19.60
N LYS A 532 -28.38 -34.96 20.62
CA LYS A 532 -28.53 -35.36 22.04
C LYS A 532 -29.96 -35.79 22.38
N ALA A 533 -30.97 -35.12 21.80
CA ALA A 533 -32.36 -35.57 21.91
C ALA A 533 -32.65 -36.90 21.18
N LEU A 534 -31.84 -37.24 20.16
CA LEU A 534 -31.92 -38.51 19.43
C LEU A 534 -31.20 -39.65 20.15
N SER A 535 -30.08 -39.40 20.84
CA SER A 535 -29.42 -40.40 21.71
C SER A 535 -30.29 -40.76 22.92
N ASP A 536 -30.95 -39.76 23.51
CA ASP A 536 -31.75 -39.93 24.73
C ASP A 536 -33.19 -40.42 24.44
N GLY A 537 -33.55 -40.56 23.16
CA GLY A 537 -34.79 -41.21 22.72
C GLY A 537 -36.07 -40.38 22.86
N ASP A 538 -35.98 -39.05 22.98
CA ASP A 538 -37.17 -38.20 23.18
C ASP A 538 -37.93 -37.92 21.86
N ASN A 539 -38.99 -38.70 21.64
CA ASN A 539 -39.82 -38.62 20.46
C ASN A 539 -40.48 -37.24 20.22
N ARG A 540 -40.65 -36.38 21.24
CA ARG A 540 -41.31 -35.07 21.06
C ARG A 540 -40.46 -34.07 20.31
N ILE A 541 -39.14 -34.13 20.45
CA ILE A 541 -38.22 -33.20 19.78
C ILE A 541 -38.03 -33.61 18.30
N GLN A 542 -38.13 -34.91 18.00
CA GLN A 542 -37.96 -35.44 16.64
C GLN A 542 -38.93 -34.83 15.62
N ASP A 543 -40.18 -34.56 15.99
CA ASP A 543 -41.18 -34.04 15.06
C ASP A 543 -40.98 -32.55 14.78
N THR A 544 -40.61 -31.75 15.80
CA THR A 544 -40.22 -30.33 15.65
C THR A 544 -39.00 -30.19 14.73
N VAL A 545 -38.02 -31.09 14.85
CA VAL A 545 -36.81 -31.11 14.00
C VAL A 545 -37.14 -31.54 12.56
N LYS A 546 -38.09 -32.47 12.35
CA LYS A 546 -38.56 -32.86 11.00
C LYS A 546 -39.32 -31.73 10.29
N GLU A 547 -40.09 -30.94 11.02
CA GLU A 547 -40.88 -29.85 10.44
C GLU A 547 -40.00 -28.66 10.02
N LYS A 548 -38.97 -28.32 10.81
CA LYS A 548 -37.97 -27.31 10.43
C LYS A 548 -37.07 -27.75 9.26
N LYS A 549 -36.61 -29.02 9.20
CA LYS A 549 -35.76 -29.56 8.10
C LYS A 549 -36.44 -29.70 6.73
N LYS A 550 -37.63 -29.12 6.56
CA LYS A 550 -38.43 -29.13 5.32
C LYS A 550 -38.59 -27.72 4.71
N LYS A 551 -38.07 -26.71 5.39
CA LYS A 551 -37.67 -25.41 4.81
C LYS A 551 -36.17 -25.46 4.52
#